data_AF-A0A0E2H871-F1
#
_entry.id   AF-A0A0E2H871-F1
#
_cell.length_a   1.000
_cell.length_b   1.000
_cell.length_c   1.000
_cell.angle_alpha   90.00
_cell.angle_beta   90.00
_cell.angle_gamma   90.00
#
_symmetry.space_group_name_H-M   'P 1'
#
loop_
_entity.id
_entity.type
_entity.pdbx_description
1 polymer ?
#
loop_
_entity_poly.entity_id
_entity_poly.type
_entity_poly.pdbx_seq_one_letter_code
_entity_poly.pdbx_strand_id
1 'polypeptide(L)'
;MNFGQAFEQVKQGKGMRLPQWKEDVVIRCAFPPDMKDTRAGIAHAICTDVCLALNKELTEAQESTIRAAVRNRIGEQMTAPYLYVESRFGRVPWKETMIELFSEDWEVVE
;
A
#
# COMPACT_ATOMS: atom_id res chain seq x y z
N MET A 1 -16.95 -12.75 10.77
CA MET A 1 -16.05 -13.29 11.81
C MET A 1 -15.32 -12.15 12.51
N ASN A 2 -14.72 -12.34 13.68
CA ASN A 2 -14.04 -11.21 14.34
C ASN A 2 -12.72 -10.83 13.66
N PHE A 3 -12.23 -9.62 13.92
CA PHE A 3 -10.99 -9.09 13.33
C PHE A 3 -9.80 -10.05 13.50
N GLY A 4 -9.59 -10.59 14.70
CA GLY A 4 -8.45 -11.47 14.98
C GLY A 4 -8.47 -12.74 14.13
N GLN A 5 -9.63 -13.37 13.98
CA GLN A 5 -9.81 -14.55 13.13
C GLN A 5 -9.54 -14.24 11.66
N ALA A 6 -10.08 -13.13 11.15
CA ALA A 6 -9.84 -12.70 9.77
C ALA A 6 -8.36 -12.34 9.54
N PHE A 7 -7.72 -11.68 10.50
CA PHE A 7 -6.32 -11.28 10.43
C PHE A 7 -5.38 -12.49 10.37
N GLU A 8 -5.67 -13.58 11.07
CA GLU A 8 -4.90 -14.83 10.94
C GLU A 8 -4.98 -15.43 9.53
N GLN A 9 -6.12 -15.30 8.84
CA GLN A 9 -6.26 -15.72 7.45
C GLN A 9 -5.45 -14.82 6.50
N VAL A 10 -5.40 -13.51 6.77
CA VAL A 10 -4.60 -12.57 5.99
C VAL A 10 -3.10 -12.87 6.09
N LYS A 11 -2.60 -13.27 7.27
CA LYS A 11 -1.21 -13.72 7.42
C LYS A 11 -0.87 -14.94 6.57
N GLN A 12 -1.87 -15.75 6.22
CA GLN A 12 -1.73 -16.93 5.36
C GLN A 12 -1.82 -16.58 3.86
N GLY A 13 -1.94 -15.30 3.51
CA GLY A 13 -1.96 -14.80 2.13
C GLY A 13 -3.35 -14.47 1.59
N LYS A 14 -4.41 -14.70 2.38
CA LYS A 14 -5.78 -14.32 2.00
C LYS A 14 -6.01 -12.81 2.14
N GLY A 15 -7.13 -12.35 1.64
CA GLY A 15 -7.66 -11.02 1.91
C GLY A 15 -8.75 -11.02 2.98
N MET A 16 -9.01 -9.85 3.57
CA MET A 16 -10.20 -9.62 4.39
C MET A 16 -10.87 -8.30 4.05
N ARG A 17 -12.17 -8.22 4.29
CA ARG A 17 -12.95 -6.99 4.08
C ARG A 17 -14.19 -6.96 4.97
N LEU A 18 -14.79 -5.78 5.05
CA LEU A 18 -16.11 -5.61 5.63
C LEU A 18 -17.21 -5.69 4.55
N PRO A 19 -18.40 -6.24 4.87
CA PRO A 19 -19.46 -6.45 3.88
C PRO A 19 -19.97 -5.15 3.26
N GLN A 20 -20.02 -4.07 4.04
CA GLN A 20 -20.49 -2.76 3.60
C GLN A 20 -19.50 -2.02 2.68
N TRP A 21 -18.27 -2.52 2.53
CA TRP A 21 -17.31 -1.94 1.59
C TRP A 21 -17.62 -2.36 0.16
N LYS A 22 -17.06 -1.64 -0.81
CA LYS A 22 -17.16 -2.07 -2.21
C LYS A 22 -16.45 -3.41 -2.41
N GLU A 23 -16.94 -4.19 -3.36
CA GLU A 23 -16.46 -5.56 -3.58
C GLU A 23 -14.98 -5.64 -3.96
N ASP A 24 -14.47 -4.61 -4.63
CA ASP A 24 -13.07 -4.52 -5.02
C ASP A 24 -12.14 -4.07 -3.89
N VAL A 25 -12.65 -3.68 -2.72
CA VAL A 25 -11.86 -3.18 -1.60
C VAL A 25 -11.50 -4.34 -0.67
N VAL A 26 -10.21 -4.71 -0.68
CA VAL A 26 -9.69 -5.85 0.08
C VAL A 26 -8.45 -5.45 0.85
N ILE A 27 -8.39 -5.77 2.14
CA ILE A 27 -7.16 -5.67 2.93
C ILE A 27 -6.31 -6.91 2.70
N ARG A 28 -5.03 -6.70 2.40
CA ARG A 28 -4.03 -7.75 2.25
C ARG A 28 -2.78 -7.41 3.04
N CYS A 29 -1.89 -8.39 3.17
CA CYS A 29 -0.60 -8.25 3.83
C CYS A 29 0.52 -8.61 2.84
N ALA A 30 1.51 -7.73 2.70
CA ALA A 30 2.68 -8.01 1.86
C ALA A 30 3.88 -7.20 2.32
N PHE A 31 5.06 -7.60 1.84
CA PHE A 31 6.25 -6.78 1.93
C PHE A 31 6.19 -5.64 0.90
N PRO A 32 6.71 -4.45 1.22
CA PRO A 32 6.75 -3.31 0.29
C PRO A 32 7.45 -3.61 -1.05
N PRO A 33 8.52 -4.44 -1.14
CA PRO A 33 9.00 -5.07 -2.37
C PRO A 33 7.94 -5.41 -3.41
N ASP A 34 6.82 -5.95 -2.95
CA ASP A 34 5.81 -6.57 -3.79
C ASP A 34 4.74 -5.58 -4.29
N MET A 35 4.77 -4.34 -3.79
CA MET A 35 3.84 -3.27 -4.18
C MET A 35 4.43 -2.37 -5.27
N LYS A 36 4.47 -2.89 -6.50
CA LYS A 36 4.97 -2.13 -7.68
C LYS A 36 4.20 -0.82 -7.91
N ASP A 37 2.91 -0.78 -7.59
CA ASP A 37 2.02 0.36 -7.90
C ASP A 37 2.10 1.50 -6.88
N THR A 38 2.17 1.21 -5.58
CA THR A 38 2.34 2.23 -4.52
C THR A 38 3.70 2.93 -4.63
N ARG A 39 4.72 2.18 -5.07
CA ARG A 39 6.08 2.69 -5.30
C ARG A 39 6.15 3.68 -6.45
N ALA A 40 5.39 3.47 -7.50
CA ALA A 40 5.29 4.43 -8.62
C ALA A 40 4.65 5.75 -8.15
N GLY A 41 3.60 5.67 -7.33
CA GLY A 41 2.93 6.85 -6.75
C GLY A 41 3.84 7.67 -5.82
N ILE A 42 4.52 7.02 -4.88
CA ILE A 42 5.43 7.72 -3.94
C ILE A 42 6.67 8.26 -4.67
N ALA A 43 7.24 7.49 -5.61
CA ALA A 43 8.36 7.97 -6.42
C ALA A 43 7.99 9.16 -7.28
N HIS A 44 6.76 9.21 -7.82
CA HIS A 44 6.26 10.36 -8.56
C HIS A 44 6.06 11.57 -7.64
N ALA A 45 5.44 11.42 -6.47
CA ALA A 45 5.26 12.51 -5.51
C ALA A 45 6.60 13.12 -5.06
N ILE A 46 7.59 12.29 -4.72
CA ILE A 46 8.92 12.75 -4.33
C ILE A 46 9.64 13.44 -5.51
N CYS A 47 9.50 12.93 -6.73
CA CYS A 47 10.10 13.57 -7.89
C CYS A 47 9.48 14.96 -8.16
N THR A 48 8.17 15.08 -8.01
CA THR A 48 7.43 16.36 -8.11
C THR A 48 7.87 17.34 -7.02
N ASP A 49 7.99 16.90 -5.77
CA ASP A 49 8.45 17.73 -4.65
C ASP A 49 9.90 18.21 -4.85
N VAL A 50 10.77 17.35 -5.40
CA VAL A 50 12.15 17.72 -5.76
C VAL A 50 12.18 18.74 -6.91
N CYS A 51 11.34 18.57 -7.96
CA CYS A 51 11.20 19.55 -9.04
C CYS A 51 10.72 20.91 -8.51
N LEU A 52 9.71 20.91 -7.64
CA LEU A 52 9.14 22.10 -7.02
C LEU A 52 10.16 22.80 -6.11
N ALA A 53 10.87 22.05 -5.27
CA ALA A 53 11.87 22.60 -4.35
C ALA A 53 13.09 23.18 -5.07
N LEU A 54 13.46 22.66 -6.24
CA LEU A 54 14.61 23.12 -7.02
C LEU A 54 14.24 24.20 -8.05
N ASN A 55 12.95 24.46 -8.28
CA ASN A 55 12.41 25.38 -9.30
C ASN A 55 13.09 25.19 -10.68
N LYS A 56 13.26 23.93 -11.07
CA LYS A 56 13.94 23.53 -12.32
C LYS A 56 13.18 22.38 -12.96
N GLU A 57 13.00 22.45 -14.27
CA GLU A 57 12.56 21.30 -15.05
C GLU A 57 13.67 20.26 -15.07
N LEU A 58 13.33 19.03 -14.66
CA LEU A 58 14.23 17.89 -14.79
C LEU A 58 14.19 17.37 -16.23
N THR A 59 15.34 16.96 -16.75
CA THR A 59 15.38 16.17 -17.99
C THR A 59 14.80 14.77 -17.74
N GLU A 60 14.28 14.12 -18.78
CA GLU A 60 13.72 12.76 -18.69
C GLU A 60 14.70 11.74 -18.06
N ALA A 61 16.00 11.90 -18.33
CA ALA A 61 17.05 11.05 -17.76
C ALA A 61 17.23 11.25 -16.24
N GLN A 62 17.15 12.50 -15.76
CA GLN A 62 17.22 12.82 -14.34
C GLN A 62 15.97 12.33 -13.61
N GLU A 63 14.80 12.51 -14.22
CA GLU A 63 13.53 12.04 -13.66
C GLU A 63 13.53 10.51 -13.51
N SER A 64 13.99 9.78 -14.53
CA SER A 64 14.14 8.31 -14.50
C SER A 64 15.09 7.86 -13.39
N THR A 65 16.21 8.56 -13.23
CA THR A 65 17.22 8.26 -12.20
C THR A 65 16.68 8.50 -10.79
N ILE A 66 15.98 9.61 -10.56
CA ILE A 66 15.37 9.93 -9.27
C ILE A 66 14.26 8.93 -8.94
N ARG A 67 13.39 8.61 -9.90
CA ARG A 67 12.37 7.56 -9.73
C ARG A 67 13.00 6.20 -9.39
N ALA A 68 14.12 5.83 -10.00
CA ALA A 68 14.84 4.60 -9.69
C ALA A 68 15.47 4.63 -8.28
N ALA A 69 16.14 5.72 -7.92
CA ALA A 69 16.77 5.90 -6.61
C ALA A 69 15.74 5.89 -5.46
N VAL A 70 14.61 6.55 -5.64
CA VAL A 70 13.50 6.57 -4.68
C VAL A 70 12.86 5.18 -4.56
N ARG A 71 12.64 4.48 -5.69
CA ARG A 71 12.16 3.08 -5.67
C ARG A 71 13.06 2.16 -4.84
N ASN A 72 14.38 2.28 -5.00
CA ASN A 72 15.33 1.46 -4.25
C ASN A 72 15.34 1.81 -2.76
N ARG A 73 15.28 3.10 -2.40
CA ARG A 73 15.34 3.55 -1.01
C ARG A 73 14.11 3.17 -0.18
N ILE A 74 12.91 3.14 -0.79
CA ILE A 74 11.68 2.69 -0.11
C ILE A 74 11.68 1.15 0.06
N GLY A 75 12.34 0.43 -0.84
CA GLY A 75 12.43 -1.03 -0.76
C GLY A 75 13.37 -1.59 0.30
N GLU A 76 14.38 -0.84 0.71
CA GLU A 76 15.37 -1.29 1.68
C GLU A 76 14.98 -1.04 3.15
N GLN A 77 13.99 -0.18 3.43
CA GLN A 77 13.73 0.30 4.80
C GLN A 77 12.67 -0.48 5.58
N MET A 78 11.84 -1.28 4.90
CA MET A 78 10.74 -1.99 5.56
C MET A 78 11.04 -3.49 5.63
N THR A 79 11.42 -3.93 6.82
CA THR A 79 11.85 -5.30 7.13
C THR A 79 10.72 -6.21 7.62
N ALA A 80 9.49 -5.68 7.71
CA ALA A 80 8.30 -6.40 8.15
C ALA A 80 7.16 -6.21 7.14
N PRO A 81 6.27 -7.22 6.99
CA PRO A 81 5.10 -7.08 6.16
C PRO A 81 4.11 -6.12 6.82
N TYR A 82 3.30 -5.44 6.02
CA TYR A 82 2.29 -4.50 6.50
C TYR A 82 0.96 -4.68 5.78
N LEU A 83 -0.09 -4.16 6.40
CA LEU A 83 -1.43 -4.16 5.84
C LEU A 83 -1.60 -3.03 4.83
N TYR A 84 -2.23 -3.36 3.72
CA TYR A 84 -2.62 -2.40 2.69
C TYR A 84 -4.02 -2.73 2.20
N VAL A 85 -4.74 -1.70 1.78
CA VAL A 85 -5.97 -1.85 1.02
C VAL A 85 -5.61 -1.89 -0.46
N GLU A 86 -6.11 -2.91 -1.14
CA GLU A 86 -6.11 -3.03 -2.59
C GLU A 86 -7.50 -2.69 -3.12
N SER A 87 -7.54 -1.95 -4.22
CA SER A 87 -8.75 -1.67 -4.99
C SER A 87 -8.41 -1.46 -6.46
N ARG A 88 -9.42 -1.23 -7.30
CA ARG A 88 -9.21 -0.85 -8.70
C ARG A 88 -8.38 0.44 -8.90
N PHE A 89 -8.25 1.26 -7.87
CA PHE A 89 -7.49 2.51 -7.90
C PHE A 89 -6.04 2.35 -7.44
N GLY A 90 -5.64 1.12 -7.07
CA GLY A 90 -4.30 0.80 -6.60
C GLY A 90 -4.27 0.41 -5.13
N ARG A 91 -3.06 0.47 -4.57
CA ARG A 91 -2.73 -0.04 -3.23
C ARG A 91 -2.28 1.08 -2.32
N VAL A 92 -2.87 1.15 -1.13
CA VAL A 92 -2.54 2.16 -0.12
C VAL A 92 -2.30 1.49 1.23
N PRO A 93 -1.30 1.91 2.02
CA PRO A 93 -1.13 1.43 3.39
C PRO A 93 -2.41 1.62 4.19
N TRP A 94 -2.73 0.65 5.03
CA TRP A 94 -3.96 0.66 5.83
C TRP A 94 -3.65 0.48 7.31
N LYS A 95 -4.40 1.21 8.13
CA LYS A 95 -4.39 1.12 9.57
C LYS A 95 -5.83 0.99 10.04
N GLU A 96 -6.07 0.03 10.91
CA GLU A 96 -7.38 -0.23 11.47
C GLU A 96 -7.83 0.91 12.40
N THR A 97 -9.12 1.20 12.33
CA THR A 97 -9.85 2.05 13.28
C THR A 97 -10.43 1.19 14.40
N MET A 98 -10.82 1.85 15.51
CA MET A 98 -11.46 1.13 16.62
C MET A 98 -12.76 0.46 16.20
N ILE A 99 -13.55 1.09 15.33
CA ILE A 99 -14.82 0.53 14.85
C ILE A 99 -14.59 -0.77 14.08
N GLU A 100 -13.57 -0.80 13.22
CA GLU A 100 -13.18 -1.98 12.45
C GLU A 100 -12.64 -3.10 13.36
N LEU A 101 -11.84 -2.76 14.38
CA LEU A 101 -11.34 -3.70 15.37
C LEU A 101 -12.44 -4.40 16.16
N PHE A 102 -13.51 -3.68 16.50
CA PHE A 102 -14.66 -4.22 17.23
C PHE A 102 -15.71 -4.88 16.34
N SER A 103 -15.54 -4.88 15.01
CA SER A 103 -16.49 -5.53 14.11
C SER A 103 -16.37 -7.05 14.18
N GLU A 104 -17.52 -7.73 14.16
CA GLU A 104 -17.64 -9.20 14.11
C GLU A 104 -18.03 -9.72 12.73
N ASP A 105 -18.14 -8.84 11.75
CA ASP A 105 -18.70 -9.11 10.42
C ASP A 105 -17.64 -9.26 9.33
N TRP A 106 -16.38 -9.49 9.69
CA TRP A 106 -15.31 -9.64 8.69
C TRP A 106 -15.55 -10.84 7.79
N GLU A 107 -15.29 -10.65 6.50
CA GLU A 107 -15.33 -11.65 5.44
C GLU A 107 -13.90 -11.91 4.94
N VAL A 108 -13.59 -13.19 4.71
CA VAL A 108 -12.31 -13.62 4.15
C VAL A 108 -12.50 -13.88 2.67
N VAL A 109 -11.60 -13.34 1.86
CA VAL A 109 -11.56 -13.48 0.41
C VAL A 109 -10.22 -14.09 0.00
N GLU A 110 -10.19 -14.78 -1.13
CA GLU A 110 -8.93 -15.33 -1.67
C GLU A 110 -8.05 -14.24 -2.29
#